data_AF-A0A7Y6ZQR5-F1
#
_entry.id   AF-A0A7Y6ZQR5-F1
#
_cell.length_a   1.000
_cell.length_b   1.000
_cell.length_c   1.000
_cell.angle_alpha   90.00
_cell.angle_beta   90.00
_cell.angle_gamma   90.00
#
_symmetry.space_group_name_H-M   'P 1'
#
loop_
_entity.id
_entity.type
_entity.pdbx_description
1 polymer ?
#
loop_
_entity_poly.entity_id
_entity_poly.type
_entity_poly.pdbx_seq_one_letter_code
_entity_poly.pdbx_strand_id
1 'polypeptide(L)'
;MLATVSYYTTAIVCCIAAFVIQRIYYKEKKKNTSSISVQGIKWFALAILSWGIGSLINIFLIHFFNIQHQDTVIISLGVFFSLINSLFILMSIPSIEHYGKRNLVIRIIERFTNKEVFIIFGGILLMISSVFLISFYSNNQENSSSNVIWLIDIPISLVVAFALLQELNKAFKNRGMRFMYLPTFALFLLIIVAVIHRIIPTEYISEFISEPTWNSLGVITSLSFKFLFILLFTILLYSWKLLAENEEQRSEYVKIKASKQSLEKEKEALLIANESHLDTIKHLKSELAEQKNEYLALKKSSEVILSDRQKEVLANLGVCGTLKSYTEIAEAMHISVDGFQAHIYQIKKALNISGSGGKEQLIQYAKDNNLLEFATISCDS
;
A
#
# COMPACT_ATOMS: atom_id res chain seq x y z
N MET A 1 -29.82 -46.63 -10.84
CA MET A 1 -28.70 -46.62 -9.87
C MET A 1 -27.62 -45.59 -10.23
N LEU A 2 -26.97 -45.65 -11.40
CA LEU A 2 -25.92 -44.68 -11.78
C LEU A 2 -26.40 -43.22 -11.83
N ALA A 3 -27.59 -42.97 -12.39
CA ALA A 3 -28.21 -41.65 -12.42
C ALA A 3 -28.48 -41.11 -11.01
N THR A 4 -28.96 -41.96 -10.11
CA THR A 4 -29.20 -41.64 -8.70
C THR A 4 -27.90 -41.22 -8.00
N VAL A 5 -26.82 -41.99 -8.19
CA VAL A 5 -25.49 -41.65 -7.64
C VAL A 5 -25.02 -40.30 -8.18
N SER A 6 -25.18 -40.04 -9.48
CA SER A 6 -24.83 -38.75 -10.09
C SER A 6 -25.57 -37.56 -9.44
N TYR A 7 -26.86 -37.71 -9.15
CA TYR A 7 -27.63 -36.66 -8.46
C TYR A 7 -27.14 -36.43 -7.03
N TYR A 8 -26.86 -37.50 -6.26
CA TYR A 8 -26.32 -37.36 -4.91
C TYR A 8 -24.94 -36.69 -4.90
N THR A 9 -24.05 -37.13 -5.77
CA THR A 9 -22.70 -36.54 -5.90
C THR A 9 -22.78 -35.08 -6.31
N THR A 10 -23.63 -34.74 -7.30
CA THR A 10 -23.82 -33.35 -7.74
C THR A 10 -24.41 -32.50 -6.62
N ALA A 11 -25.44 -32.97 -5.93
CA ALA A 11 -26.07 -32.26 -4.81
C ALA A 11 -25.05 -31.93 -3.71
N ILE A 12 -24.32 -32.94 -3.23
CA ILE A 12 -23.35 -32.79 -2.13
C ILE A 12 -22.25 -31.80 -2.54
N VAL A 13 -21.58 -32.03 -3.67
CA VAL A 13 -20.43 -31.23 -4.03
C VAL A 13 -20.82 -29.80 -4.41
N CYS A 14 -21.92 -29.62 -5.14
CA CYS A 14 -22.38 -28.28 -5.50
C CYS A 14 -22.86 -27.50 -4.26
N CYS A 15 -23.58 -28.10 -3.32
CA CYS A 15 -23.99 -27.41 -2.10
C CYS A 15 -22.79 -27.02 -1.22
N ILE A 16 -21.81 -27.91 -1.04
CA ILE A 16 -20.59 -27.60 -0.28
C ILE A 16 -19.79 -26.51 -0.99
N ALA A 17 -19.55 -26.63 -2.29
CA ALA A 17 -18.80 -25.64 -3.05
C ALA A 17 -19.50 -24.27 -3.04
N ALA A 18 -20.83 -24.22 -3.20
CA ALA A 18 -21.60 -22.99 -3.11
C ALA A 18 -21.46 -22.33 -1.74
N PHE A 19 -21.50 -23.10 -0.65
CA PHE A 19 -21.29 -22.59 0.70
C PHE A 19 -19.89 -22.01 0.91
N VAL A 20 -18.84 -22.70 0.44
CA VAL A 20 -17.45 -22.21 0.51
C VAL A 20 -17.30 -20.90 -0.28
N ILE A 21 -17.83 -20.83 -1.49
CA ILE A 21 -17.76 -19.63 -2.33
C ILE A 21 -18.60 -18.49 -1.73
N GLN A 22 -19.74 -18.79 -1.12
CA GLN A 22 -20.54 -17.80 -0.39
C GLN A 22 -19.76 -17.20 0.79
N ARG A 23 -18.99 -18.00 1.52
CA ARG A 23 -18.09 -17.49 2.58
C ARG A 23 -17.00 -16.57 2.00
N ILE A 24 -16.43 -16.92 0.85
CA ILE A 24 -15.47 -16.06 0.13
C ILE A 24 -16.14 -14.75 -0.27
N TYR A 25 -17.36 -14.79 -0.82
CA TYR A 25 -18.13 -13.59 -1.17
C TYR A 25 -18.32 -12.64 0.01
N TYR A 26 -18.73 -13.14 1.18
CA TYR A 26 -18.89 -12.28 2.36
C TYR A 26 -17.57 -11.68 2.85
N LYS A 27 -16.47 -12.43 2.73
CA LYS A 27 -15.14 -11.95 3.10
C LYS A 27 -14.67 -10.84 2.17
N GLU A 28 -14.81 -11.01 0.85
CA GLU A 28 -14.42 -10.00 -0.14
C GLU A 28 -15.34 -8.76 -0.07
N LYS A 29 -16.64 -8.95 0.15
CA LYS A 29 -17.57 -7.83 0.36
C LYS A 29 -17.17 -6.91 1.51
N LYS A 30 -16.59 -7.46 2.60
CA LYS A 30 -16.11 -6.66 3.74
C LYS A 30 -14.82 -5.89 3.45
N LYS A 31 -14.06 -6.28 2.43
CA LYS A 31 -12.75 -5.67 2.08
C LYS A 31 -12.84 -4.49 1.10
N ASN A 32 -14.04 -4.03 0.74
CA ASN A 32 -14.25 -2.95 -0.25
C ASN A 32 -13.54 -3.20 -1.60
N THR A 33 -13.39 -4.46 -2.02
CA THR A 33 -12.92 -4.81 -3.37
C THR A 33 -13.91 -4.34 -4.44
N SER A 34 -13.45 -4.26 -5.70
CA SER A 34 -14.25 -3.77 -6.83
C SER A 34 -15.66 -4.38 -6.85
N SER A 35 -16.70 -3.54 -6.98
CA SER A 35 -18.10 -3.98 -6.89
C SER A 35 -18.46 -5.05 -7.93
N ILE A 36 -17.78 -5.02 -9.08
CA ILE A 36 -17.96 -5.94 -10.22
C ILE A 36 -17.40 -7.34 -9.89
N SER A 37 -16.20 -7.44 -9.32
CA SER A 37 -15.60 -8.74 -8.96
C SER A 37 -16.42 -9.46 -7.90
N VAL A 38 -16.88 -8.71 -6.88
CA VAL A 38 -17.74 -9.22 -5.79
C VAL A 38 -19.08 -9.73 -6.32
N GLN A 39 -19.69 -9.03 -7.28
CA GLN A 39 -20.92 -9.49 -7.93
C GLN A 39 -20.70 -10.76 -8.75
N GLY A 40 -19.55 -10.88 -9.42
CA GLY A 40 -19.14 -12.10 -10.12
C GLY A 40 -19.11 -13.34 -9.25
N ILE A 41 -18.48 -13.24 -8.08
CA ILE A 41 -18.40 -14.33 -7.09
C ILE A 41 -19.81 -14.75 -6.66
N LYS A 42 -20.72 -13.80 -6.46
CA LYS A 42 -22.12 -14.08 -6.12
C LYS A 42 -22.81 -14.87 -7.24
N TRP A 43 -22.70 -14.43 -8.48
CA TRP A 43 -23.35 -15.10 -9.62
C TRP A 43 -22.78 -16.50 -9.84
N PHE A 44 -21.48 -16.67 -9.67
CA PHE A 44 -20.85 -17.98 -9.73
C PHE A 44 -21.32 -18.93 -8.61
N ALA A 45 -21.44 -18.44 -7.38
CA ALA A 45 -21.99 -19.22 -6.27
C ALA A 45 -23.43 -19.68 -6.58
N LEU A 46 -24.25 -18.79 -7.16
CA LEU A 46 -25.61 -19.11 -7.59
C LEU A 46 -25.65 -20.12 -8.75
N ALA A 47 -24.71 -20.05 -9.69
CA ALA A 47 -24.59 -21.03 -10.77
C ALA A 47 -24.37 -22.44 -10.21
N ILE A 48 -23.40 -22.61 -9.30
CA ILE A 48 -23.13 -23.91 -8.66
C ILE A 48 -24.34 -24.35 -7.82
N LEU A 49 -24.93 -23.44 -7.05
CA LEU A 49 -26.08 -23.75 -6.22
C LEU A 49 -27.28 -24.24 -7.05
N SER A 50 -27.49 -23.68 -8.25
CA SER A 50 -28.55 -24.10 -9.17
C SER A 50 -28.43 -25.58 -9.55
N TRP A 51 -27.22 -26.08 -9.86
CA TRP A 51 -27.01 -27.51 -10.10
C TRP A 51 -27.26 -28.37 -8.86
N GLY A 52 -26.87 -27.89 -7.68
CA GLY A 52 -27.09 -28.58 -6.41
C GLY A 52 -28.58 -28.72 -6.08
N ILE A 53 -29.33 -27.61 -6.16
CA ILE A 53 -30.78 -27.58 -5.92
C ILE A 53 -31.52 -28.45 -6.94
N GLY A 54 -31.20 -28.34 -8.23
CA GLY A 54 -31.83 -29.17 -9.26
C GLY A 54 -31.61 -30.66 -9.01
N SER A 55 -30.42 -31.06 -8.57
CA SER A 55 -30.14 -32.46 -8.22
C SER A 55 -30.87 -32.91 -6.95
N LEU A 56 -30.99 -32.04 -5.94
CA LEU A 56 -31.78 -32.32 -4.73
C LEU A 56 -33.27 -32.51 -5.01
N ILE A 57 -33.84 -31.65 -5.86
CA ILE A 57 -35.25 -31.77 -6.27
C ILE A 57 -35.46 -33.08 -7.02
N ASN A 58 -34.56 -33.45 -7.93
CA ASN A 58 -34.65 -34.73 -8.62
C ASN A 58 -34.58 -35.92 -7.65
N ILE A 59 -33.68 -35.89 -6.65
CA ILE A 59 -33.63 -36.92 -5.61
C ILE A 59 -34.97 -37.01 -4.86
N PHE A 60 -35.52 -35.86 -4.47
CA PHE A 60 -36.79 -35.80 -3.75
C PHE A 60 -37.94 -36.36 -4.59
N LEU A 61 -38.03 -36.00 -5.87
CA LEU A 61 -39.05 -36.51 -6.79
C LEU A 61 -38.93 -38.02 -7.02
N ILE A 62 -37.70 -38.53 -7.21
CA ILE A 62 -37.46 -39.96 -7.45
C ILE A 62 -37.75 -40.78 -6.19
N HIS A 63 -37.29 -40.32 -5.02
CA HIS A 63 -37.36 -41.13 -3.80
C HIS A 63 -38.67 -40.97 -3.03
N PHE A 64 -39.23 -39.77 -2.99
CA PHE A 64 -40.45 -39.48 -2.22
C PHE A 64 -41.72 -39.67 -3.04
N PHE A 65 -41.69 -39.31 -4.34
CA PHE A 65 -42.84 -39.42 -5.23
C PHE A 65 -42.75 -40.62 -6.19
N ASN A 66 -41.68 -41.43 -6.10
CA ASN A 66 -41.45 -42.62 -6.92
C ASN A 66 -41.54 -42.36 -8.44
N ILE A 67 -41.16 -41.15 -8.87
CA ILE A 67 -41.18 -40.74 -10.28
C ILE A 67 -40.02 -41.44 -11.02
N GLN A 68 -40.31 -42.01 -12.21
CA GLN A 68 -39.30 -42.67 -13.03
C GLN A 68 -38.23 -41.68 -13.52
N HIS A 69 -36.98 -42.12 -13.59
CA HIS A 69 -35.84 -41.27 -13.98
C HIS A 69 -35.97 -40.60 -15.36
N GLN A 70 -36.77 -41.18 -16.26
CA GLN A 70 -36.99 -40.68 -17.63
C GLN A 70 -38.31 -39.93 -17.78
N ASP A 71 -39.02 -39.68 -16.68
CA ASP A 71 -40.27 -38.93 -16.73
C ASP A 71 -39.99 -37.49 -17.21
N THR A 72 -40.88 -37.01 -18.07
CA THR A 72 -40.95 -35.66 -18.62
C THR A 72 -40.80 -34.57 -17.55
N VAL A 73 -41.32 -34.79 -16.34
CA VAL A 73 -41.21 -33.86 -15.21
C VAL A 73 -39.76 -33.71 -14.74
N ILE A 74 -39.01 -34.81 -14.63
CA ILE A 74 -37.60 -34.79 -14.21
C ILE A 74 -36.73 -34.17 -15.30
N ILE A 75 -37.02 -34.48 -16.57
CA ILE A 75 -36.26 -33.96 -17.72
C ILE A 75 -36.49 -32.45 -17.88
N SER A 76 -37.73 -31.99 -17.77
CA SER A 76 -38.08 -30.57 -17.85
C SER A 76 -37.48 -29.75 -16.71
N LEU A 77 -37.52 -30.26 -15.47
CA LEU A 77 -36.81 -29.63 -14.34
C LEU A 77 -35.29 -29.62 -14.56
N GLY A 78 -34.73 -30.70 -15.11
CA GLY A 78 -33.33 -30.77 -15.48
C GLY A 78 -32.91 -29.68 -16.45
N VAL A 79 -33.70 -29.46 -17.51
CA VAL A 79 -33.48 -28.38 -18.48
C VAL A 79 -33.65 -27.01 -17.82
N PHE A 80 -34.68 -26.80 -17.01
CA PHE A 80 -34.90 -25.55 -16.29
C PHE A 80 -33.69 -25.15 -15.43
N PHE A 81 -33.18 -26.06 -14.61
CA PHE A 81 -32.00 -25.79 -13.78
C PHE A 81 -30.72 -25.62 -14.61
N SER A 82 -30.60 -26.30 -15.76
CA SER A 82 -29.48 -26.10 -16.69
C SER A 82 -29.49 -24.70 -17.32
N LEU A 83 -30.66 -24.20 -17.72
CA LEU A 83 -30.83 -22.86 -18.28
C LEU A 83 -30.56 -21.76 -17.25
N ILE A 84 -31.07 -21.93 -16.02
CA ILE A 84 -30.77 -21.02 -14.91
C ILE A 84 -29.27 -21.00 -14.60
N ASN A 85 -28.63 -22.16 -14.58
CA ASN A 85 -27.19 -22.25 -14.39
C ASN A 85 -26.44 -21.49 -15.49
N SER A 86 -26.79 -21.72 -16.77
CA SER A 86 -26.20 -21.03 -17.92
C SER A 86 -26.34 -19.51 -17.81
N LEU A 87 -27.50 -19.00 -17.35
CA LEU A 87 -27.72 -17.59 -17.07
C LEU A 87 -26.78 -17.05 -15.97
N PHE A 88 -26.67 -17.74 -14.85
CA PHE A 88 -25.79 -17.32 -13.75
C PHE A 88 -24.31 -17.35 -14.15
N ILE A 89 -23.89 -18.35 -14.92
CA ILE A 89 -22.55 -18.40 -15.49
C ILE A 89 -22.34 -17.17 -16.37
N LEU A 90 -23.25 -16.89 -17.29
CA LEU A 90 -23.15 -15.78 -18.23
C LEU A 90 -23.02 -14.42 -17.51
N MET A 91 -23.74 -14.23 -16.41
CA MET A 91 -23.63 -13.02 -15.57
C MET A 91 -22.38 -12.99 -14.68
N SER A 92 -21.73 -14.13 -14.45
CA SER A 92 -20.44 -14.19 -13.75
C SER A 92 -19.26 -13.83 -14.65
N ILE A 93 -19.33 -14.07 -15.97
CA ILE A 93 -18.20 -13.88 -16.88
C ILE A 93 -17.66 -12.44 -16.94
N PRO A 94 -18.49 -11.37 -16.99
CA PRO A 94 -17.99 -9.99 -17.02
C PRO A 94 -17.07 -9.64 -15.84
N SER A 95 -17.21 -10.34 -14.71
CA SER A 95 -16.37 -10.11 -13.53
C SER A 95 -14.96 -10.67 -13.66
N ILE A 96 -14.68 -11.47 -14.68
CA ILE A 96 -13.37 -12.05 -14.92
C ILE A 96 -12.47 -10.95 -15.49
N GLU A 97 -11.58 -10.38 -14.69
CA GLU A 97 -10.72 -9.28 -15.11
C GLU A 97 -9.61 -9.74 -16.08
N HIS A 98 -9.52 -9.08 -17.23
CA HIS A 98 -8.44 -9.25 -18.20
C HIS A 98 -8.32 -8.04 -19.16
N TYR A 99 -7.11 -7.74 -19.64
CA TYR A 99 -6.80 -6.66 -20.60
C TYR A 99 -7.16 -6.97 -22.07
N GLY A 100 -7.61 -8.18 -22.39
CA GLY A 100 -7.95 -8.57 -23.77
C GLY A 100 -9.31 -8.03 -24.24
N LYS A 101 -9.53 -7.95 -25.55
CA LYS A 101 -10.86 -7.63 -26.11
C LYS A 101 -11.87 -8.71 -25.68
N ARG A 102 -12.95 -8.27 -25.05
CA ARG A 102 -14.07 -9.13 -24.61
C ARG A 102 -14.74 -9.83 -25.78
N ASN A 103 -15.18 -11.07 -25.56
CA ASN A 103 -16.02 -11.77 -26.53
C ASN A 103 -17.31 -10.97 -26.84
N LEU A 104 -17.87 -11.11 -28.04
CA LEU A 104 -19.07 -10.38 -28.48
C LEU A 104 -20.25 -10.60 -27.52
N VAL A 105 -20.48 -11.84 -27.08
CA VAL A 105 -21.53 -12.20 -26.10
C VAL A 105 -21.36 -11.39 -24.81
N ILE A 106 -20.14 -11.27 -24.31
CA ILE A 106 -19.83 -10.54 -23.08
C ILE A 106 -19.97 -9.03 -23.26
N ARG A 107 -19.56 -8.51 -24.43
CA ARG A 107 -19.77 -7.09 -24.78
C ARG A 107 -21.25 -6.71 -24.86
N ILE A 108 -22.13 -7.64 -25.25
CA ILE A 108 -23.58 -7.40 -25.23
C ILE A 108 -24.06 -7.32 -23.78
N ILE A 109 -23.63 -8.24 -22.92
CA ILE A 109 -24.04 -8.29 -21.51
C ILE A 109 -23.55 -7.07 -20.74
N GLU A 110 -22.31 -6.63 -20.97
CA GLU A 110 -21.72 -5.45 -20.33
C GLU A 110 -22.45 -4.13 -20.69
N ARG A 111 -23.25 -4.10 -21.76
CA ARG A 111 -24.06 -2.91 -22.13
C ARG A 111 -25.30 -2.72 -21.26
N PHE A 112 -25.74 -3.77 -20.58
CA PHE A 112 -26.95 -3.77 -19.77
C PHE A 112 -26.59 -3.90 -18.30
N THR A 113 -27.43 -3.36 -17.43
CA THR A 113 -27.30 -3.57 -15.99
C THR A 113 -27.64 -5.02 -15.64
N ASN A 114 -27.09 -5.55 -14.54
CA ASN A 114 -27.39 -6.92 -14.09
C ASN A 114 -28.91 -7.21 -13.98
N LYS A 115 -29.71 -6.21 -13.59
CA LYS A 115 -31.17 -6.34 -13.50
C LYS A 115 -31.80 -6.50 -14.89
N GLU A 116 -31.39 -5.66 -15.84
CA GLU A 116 -31.88 -5.72 -17.22
C GLU A 116 -31.47 -7.02 -17.90
N VAL A 117 -30.21 -7.45 -17.76
CA VAL A 117 -29.74 -8.74 -18.28
C VAL A 117 -30.60 -9.89 -17.74
N PHE A 118 -30.83 -9.90 -16.43
CA PHE A 118 -31.65 -10.95 -15.80
C PHE A 118 -33.10 -10.94 -16.30
N ILE A 119 -33.71 -9.77 -16.46
CA ILE A 119 -35.08 -9.64 -16.97
C ILE A 119 -35.17 -10.05 -18.45
N ILE A 120 -34.25 -9.57 -19.28
CA ILE A 120 -34.25 -9.82 -20.73
C ILE A 120 -33.93 -11.29 -21.01
N PHE A 121 -32.80 -11.80 -20.51
CA PHE A 121 -32.44 -13.21 -20.73
C PHE A 121 -33.38 -14.16 -20.00
N GLY A 122 -33.79 -13.84 -18.77
CA GLY A 122 -34.80 -14.62 -18.05
C GLY A 122 -36.13 -14.67 -18.80
N GLY A 123 -36.57 -13.54 -19.37
CA GLY A 123 -37.77 -13.47 -20.20
C GLY A 123 -37.65 -14.30 -21.48
N ILE A 124 -36.51 -14.25 -22.17
CA ILE A 124 -36.24 -15.08 -23.35
C ILE A 124 -36.25 -16.56 -22.98
N LEU A 125 -35.57 -16.95 -21.89
CA LEU A 125 -35.54 -18.33 -21.41
C LEU A 125 -36.93 -18.84 -21.03
N LEU A 126 -37.73 -18.01 -20.34
CA LEU A 126 -39.11 -18.34 -19.99
C LEU A 126 -39.98 -18.47 -21.23
N MET A 127 -39.88 -17.55 -22.18
CA MET A 127 -40.61 -17.63 -23.45
C MET A 127 -40.27 -18.92 -24.21
N ILE A 128 -38.99 -19.25 -24.35
CA ILE A 128 -38.55 -20.48 -25.03
C ILE A 128 -39.05 -21.71 -24.26
N SER A 129 -38.91 -21.73 -22.93
CA SER A 129 -39.41 -22.83 -22.09
C SER A 129 -40.93 -23.01 -22.20
N SER A 130 -41.69 -21.90 -22.26
CA SER A 130 -43.15 -21.92 -22.40
C SER A 130 -43.60 -22.39 -23.78
N VAL A 131 -42.95 -21.93 -24.86
CA VAL A 131 -43.23 -22.40 -26.22
C VAL A 131 -43.03 -23.91 -26.34
N PHE A 132 -41.98 -24.44 -25.72
CA PHE A 132 -41.73 -25.88 -25.71
C PHE A 132 -42.71 -26.65 -24.83
N LEU A 133 -43.06 -26.15 -23.65
CA LEU A 133 -44.09 -26.76 -22.80
C LEU A 133 -45.45 -26.81 -23.50
N ILE A 134 -45.86 -25.72 -24.17
CA ILE A 134 -47.12 -25.64 -24.91
C ILE A 134 -47.10 -26.57 -26.13
N SER A 135 -45.98 -26.61 -26.88
CA SER A 135 -45.82 -27.53 -28.01
C SER A 135 -45.85 -28.99 -27.58
N PHE A 136 -45.41 -29.30 -26.36
CA PHE A 136 -45.43 -30.65 -25.79
C PHE A 136 -46.83 -31.04 -25.29
N TYR A 137 -47.54 -30.13 -24.62
CA TYR A 137 -48.89 -30.38 -24.11
C TYR A 137 -49.95 -30.43 -25.22
N SER A 138 -49.71 -29.74 -26.35
CA SER A 138 -50.62 -29.72 -27.50
C SER A 138 -50.52 -30.97 -28.39
N ASN A 139 -49.40 -31.69 -28.35
CA ASN A 139 -49.22 -32.93 -29.10
C ASN A 139 -49.41 -34.13 -28.16
N ASN A 140 -50.65 -34.64 -28.10
CA ASN A 140 -50.99 -35.93 -27.48
C ASN A 140 -50.38 -37.11 -28.26
N GLN A 141 -49.06 -37.18 -28.38
CA GLN A 141 -48.35 -38.34 -28.89
C GLN A 141 -47.47 -38.92 -27.80
N GLU A 142 -47.88 -40.10 -27.33
CA GLU A 142 -47.24 -40.96 -26.33
C GLU A 142 -45.77 -41.34 -26.65
N ASN A 143 -45.22 -40.90 -27.80
CA ASN A 143 -43.86 -41.22 -28.26
C ASN A 143 -43.09 -39.98 -28.74
N SER A 144 -43.27 -38.82 -28.11
CA SER A 144 -42.37 -37.68 -28.35
C SER A 144 -41.08 -37.88 -27.56
N SER A 145 -40.00 -38.21 -28.27
CA SER A 145 -38.67 -38.47 -27.68
C SER A 145 -38.23 -37.31 -26.78
N SER A 146 -37.88 -37.62 -25.54
CA SER A 146 -37.27 -36.72 -24.54
C SER A 146 -36.12 -35.85 -25.07
N ASN A 147 -35.51 -36.24 -26.19
CA ASN A 147 -34.46 -35.50 -26.89
C ASN A 147 -34.88 -34.12 -27.39
N VAL A 148 -36.17 -33.88 -27.69
CA VAL A 148 -36.65 -32.56 -28.15
C VAL A 148 -36.58 -31.52 -27.04
N ILE A 149 -36.79 -31.92 -25.78
CA ILE A 149 -36.72 -31.04 -24.60
C ILE A 149 -35.29 -30.52 -24.40
N TRP A 150 -34.28 -31.33 -24.74
CA TRP A 150 -32.87 -30.96 -24.67
C TRP A 150 -32.43 -29.97 -25.77
N LEU A 151 -33.18 -29.86 -26.87
CA LEU A 151 -32.82 -29.04 -28.03
C LEU A 151 -32.64 -27.54 -27.69
N ILE A 152 -33.32 -27.05 -26.64
CA ILE A 152 -33.19 -25.67 -26.16
C ILE A 152 -31.87 -25.45 -25.41
N ASP A 153 -31.53 -26.37 -24.50
CA ASP A 153 -30.41 -26.23 -23.57
C ASP A 153 -29.07 -26.33 -24.31
N ILE A 154 -29.03 -27.10 -25.40
CA ILE A 154 -27.81 -27.42 -26.16
C ILE A 154 -27.15 -26.17 -26.76
N PRO A 155 -27.81 -25.34 -27.60
CA PRO A 155 -27.17 -24.16 -28.19
C PRO A 155 -26.73 -23.15 -27.13
N ILE A 156 -27.55 -22.97 -26.09
CA ILE A 156 -27.29 -22.03 -25.01
C ILE A 156 -26.05 -22.48 -24.22
N SER A 157 -26.01 -23.74 -23.82
CA SER A 157 -24.87 -24.34 -23.11
C SER A 157 -23.58 -24.25 -23.93
N LEU A 158 -23.64 -24.46 -25.25
CA LEU A 158 -22.46 -24.37 -26.12
C LEU A 158 -21.96 -22.94 -26.29
N VAL A 159 -22.86 -21.96 -26.47
CA VAL A 159 -22.50 -20.54 -26.52
C VAL A 159 -21.87 -20.09 -25.20
N VAL A 160 -22.44 -20.49 -24.07
CA VAL A 160 -21.90 -20.18 -22.74
C VAL A 160 -20.55 -20.85 -22.53
N ALA A 161 -20.39 -22.13 -22.90
CA ALA A 161 -19.13 -22.85 -22.80
C ALA A 161 -18.03 -22.22 -23.66
N PHE A 162 -18.37 -21.78 -24.87
CA PHE A 162 -17.43 -21.08 -25.75
C PHE A 162 -17.05 -19.70 -25.18
N ALA A 163 -18.01 -18.95 -24.64
CA ALA A 163 -17.73 -17.68 -23.97
C ALA A 163 -16.80 -17.87 -22.76
N LEU A 164 -17.07 -18.90 -21.93
CA LEU A 164 -16.21 -19.28 -20.81
C LEU A 164 -14.79 -19.64 -21.26
N LEU A 165 -14.65 -20.49 -22.29
CA LEU A 165 -13.35 -20.91 -22.81
C LEU A 165 -12.49 -19.70 -23.19
N GLN A 166 -13.06 -18.75 -23.94
CA GLN A 166 -12.31 -17.56 -24.36
C GLN A 166 -11.90 -16.68 -23.18
N GLU A 167 -12.81 -16.41 -22.25
CA GLU A 167 -12.58 -15.45 -21.18
C GLU A 167 -11.67 -16.04 -20.09
N LEU A 168 -11.82 -17.32 -19.76
CA LEU A 168 -10.88 -18.04 -18.88
C LEU A 168 -9.47 -18.09 -19.49
N ASN A 169 -9.34 -18.41 -20.77
CA ASN A 169 -8.03 -18.45 -21.43
C ASN A 169 -7.33 -17.08 -21.43
N LYS A 170 -8.08 -16.00 -21.70
CA LYS A 170 -7.54 -14.63 -21.62
C LYS A 170 -7.13 -14.29 -20.19
N ALA A 171 -7.95 -14.62 -19.21
CA ALA A 171 -7.66 -14.35 -17.81
C ALA A 171 -6.42 -15.10 -17.32
N PHE A 172 -6.33 -16.40 -17.57
CA PHE A 172 -5.16 -17.20 -17.18
C PHE A 172 -3.88 -16.76 -17.91
N LYS A 173 -3.99 -16.41 -19.21
CA LYS A 173 -2.84 -15.87 -19.98
C LYS A 173 -2.32 -14.57 -19.39
N ASN A 174 -3.21 -13.63 -19.05
CA ASN A 174 -2.82 -12.35 -18.45
C ASN A 174 -2.14 -12.52 -17.09
N ARG A 175 -2.50 -13.58 -16.37
CA ARG A 175 -1.94 -13.92 -15.06
C ARG A 175 -0.68 -14.79 -15.15
N GLY A 176 -0.11 -14.98 -16.35
CA GLY A 176 1.09 -15.78 -16.57
C GLY A 176 0.90 -17.30 -16.49
N MET A 177 -0.32 -17.79 -16.24
CA MET A 177 -0.61 -19.23 -16.09
C MET A 177 -0.94 -19.88 -17.44
N ARG A 178 0.04 -19.95 -18.35
CA ARG A 178 -0.17 -20.51 -19.69
C ARG A 178 -0.58 -21.99 -19.69
N PHE A 179 -0.17 -22.75 -18.67
CA PHE A 179 -0.53 -24.17 -18.51
C PHE A 179 -2.03 -24.40 -18.31
N MET A 180 -2.76 -23.38 -17.84
CA MET A 180 -4.21 -23.47 -17.61
C MET A 180 -5.03 -23.56 -18.90
N TYR A 181 -4.42 -23.35 -20.07
CA TYR A 181 -5.06 -23.57 -21.37
C TYR A 181 -5.55 -25.01 -21.57
N LEU A 182 -4.80 -26.00 -21.06
CA LEU A 182 -5.17 -27.41 -21.22
C LEU A 182 -6.39 -27.77 -20.36
N PRO A 183 -6.45 -27.45 -19.06
CA PRO A 183 -7.65 -27.61 -18.24
C PRO A 183 -8.88 -26.86 -18.77
N THR A 184 -8.75 -25.64 -19.29
CA THR A 184 -9.89 -24.90 -19.87
C THR A 184 -10.37 -25.50 -21.17
N PHE A 185 -9.46 -25.97 -22.03
CA PHE A 185 -9.83 -26.69 -23.25
C PHE A 185 -10.48 -28.04 -22.94
N ALA A 186 -9.95 -28.77 -21.95
CA ALA A 186 -10.54 -30.02 -21.47
C ALA A 186 -11.96 -29.79 -20.93
N LEU A 187 -12.20 -28.71 -20.18
CA LEU A 187 -13.55 -28.32 -19.75
C LEU A 187 -14.50 -28.16 -20.93
N PHE A 188 -14.08 -27.42 -21.96
CA PHE A 188 -14.90 -27.21 -23.16
C PHE A 188 -15.21 -28.52 -23.88
N LEU A 189 -14.21 -29.39 -24.05
CA LEU A 189 -14.39 -30.70 -24.69
C LEU A 189 -15.35 -31.58 -23.88
N LEU A 190 -15.21 -31.64 -22.55
CA LEU A 190 -16.12 -32.39 -21.69
C LEU A 190 -17.55 -31.88 -21.77
N ILE A 191 -17.76 -30.56 -21.91
CA ILE A 191 -19.10 -30.00 -22.13
C ILE A 191 -19.66 -30.46 -23.48
N ILE A 192 -18.86 -30.42 -24.56
CA ILE A 192 -19.30 -30.92 -25.87
C ILE A 192 -19.70 -32.40 -25.79
N VAL A 193 -18.87 -33.24 -25.16
CA VAL A 193 -19.17 -34.67 -25.03
C VAL A 193 -20.43 -34.91 -24.19
N ALA A 194 -20.62 -34.15 -23.10
CA ALA A 194 -21.82 -34.24 -22.29
C ALA A 194 -23.08 -33.79 -23.05
N VAL A 195 -22.96 -32.78 -23.92
CA VAL A 195 -24.03 -32.30 -24.79
C VAL A 195 -24.36 -33.33 -25.87
N ILE A 196 -23.35 -33.93 -26.52
CA ILE A 196 -23.52 -35.01 -27.51
C ILE A 196 -24.20 -36.22 -26.86
N HIS A 197 -23.79 -36.59 -25.64
CA HIS A 197 -24.39 -37.69 -24.89
C HIS A 197 -25.91 -37.53 -24.72
N ARG A 198 -26.40 -36.30 -24.54
CA ARG A 198 -27.84 -35.98 -24.40
C ARG A 198 -28.60 -35.98 -25.73
N ILE A 199 -27.92 -35.85 -26.86
CA ILE A 199 -28.54 -35.76 -28.19
C ILE A 199 -28.85 -37.13 -28.75
N ILE A 200 -27.90 -38.06 -28.63
CA ILE A 200 -27.96 -39.32 -29.36
C ILE A 200 -28.93 -40.27 -28.63
N PRO A 201 -30.02 -40.71 -29.27
CA PRO A 201 -30.93 -41.70 -28.69
C PRO A 201 -30.17 -43.02 -28.46
N THR A 202 -30.49 -43.70 -27.35
CA THR A 202 -29.82 -44.96 -26.95
C THR A 202 -29.96 -46.05 -28.01
N GLU A 203 -31.03 -46.03 -28.79
CA GLU A 203 -31.33 -46.96 -29.88
C GLU A 203 -30.22 -47.00 -30.95
N TYR A 204 -29.77 -45.84 -31.43
CA TYR A 204 -28.73 -45.72 -32.45
C TYR A 204 -27.32 -46.10 -31.94
N ILE A 205 -27.11 -46.07 -30.62
CA ILE A 205 -25.80 -46.37 -30.03
C ILE A 205 -25.66 -47.84 -29.67
N SER A 206 -26.78 -48.52 -29.44
CA SER A 206 -26.80 -49.94 -29.13
C SER A 206 -26.07 -50.82 -30.16
N GLU A 207 -25.91 -50.32 -31.40
CA GLU A 207 -25.15 -50.97 -32.48
C GLU A 207 -23.63 -50.85 -32.32
N PHE A 208 -23.13 -49.83 -31.62
CA PHE A 208 -21.70 -49.51 -31.51
C PHE A 208 -21.14 -49.72 -30.09
N ILE A 209 -21.93 -49.43 -29.06
CA ILE A 209 -21.51 -49.44 -27.66
C ILE A 209 -22.65 -49.99 -26.80
N SER A 210 -22.32 -50.82 -25.81
CA SER A 210 -23.32 -51.30 -24.87
C SER A 210 -23.98 -50.15 -24.09
N GLU A 211 -25.29 -50.23 -23.89
CA GLU A 211 -26.08 -49.27 -23.13
C GLU A 211 -25.48 -48.91 -21.74
N PRO A 212 -25.01 -49.86 -20.90
CA PRO A 212 -24.41 -49.51 -19.61
C PRO A 212 -23.10 -48.72 -19.76
N THR A 213 -22.29 -48.99 -20.79
CA THR A 213 -21.07 -48.22 -21.07
C THR A 213 -21.41 -46.80 -21.51
N TRP A 214 -22.42 -46.64 -22.38
CA TRP A 214 -22.88 -45.33 -22.82
C TRP A 214 -23.42 -44.49 -21.66
N ASN A 215 -24.26 -45.07 -20.81
CA ASN A 215 -24.80 -44.40 -19.63
C ASN A 215 -23.70 -44.02 -18.63
N SER A 216 -22.70 -44.88 -18.44
CA SER A 216 -21.55 -44.60 -17.57
C SER A 216 -20.70 -43.45 -18.11
N LEU A 217 -20.43 -43.42 -19.42
CA LEU A 217 -19.70 -42.35 -20.08
C LEU A 217 -20.40 -40.99 -19.87
N GLY A 218 -21.71 -40.93 -20.03
CA GLY A 218 -22.50 -39.72 -19.79
C GLY A 218 -22.41 -39.22 -18.35
N VAL A 219 -22.56 -40.11 -17.37
CA VAL A 219 -22.46 -39.76 -15.95
C VAL A 219 -21.05 -39.27 -15.59
N ILE A 220 -20.01 -40.00 -16.00
CA ILE A 220 -18.61 -39.65 -15.73
C ILE A 220 -18.28 -38.29 -16.37
N THR A 221 -18.67 -38.08 -17.62
CA THR A 221 -18.41 -36.82 -18.33
C THR A 221 -19.15 -35.67 -17.66
N SER A 222 -20.43 -35.87 -17.28
CA SER A 222 -21.23 -34.85 -16.63
C SER A 222 -20.68 -34.42 -15.28
N LEU A 223 -20.19 -35.36 -14.48
CA LEU A 223 -19.53 -35.06 -13.20
C LEU A 223 -18.18 -34.39 -13.41
N SER A 224 -17.38 -34.91 -14.35
CA SER A 224 -16.02 -34.42 -14.62
C SER A 224 -16.00 -32.96 -15.01
N PHE A 225 -16.88 -32.51 -15.92
CA PHE A 225 -16.89 -31.10 -16.32
C PHE A 225 -17.33 -30.20 -15.16
N LYS A 226 -18.30 -30.61 -14.32
CA LYS A 226 -18.75 -29.81 -13.17
C LYS A 226 -17.64 -29.64 -12.15
N PHE A 227 -16.90 -30.70 -11.84
CA PHE A 227 -15.76 -30.63 -10.94
C PHE A 227 -14.63 -29.77 -11.50
N LEU A 228 -14.29 -29.97 -12.78
CA LEU A 228 -13.26 -29.19 -13.43
C LEU A 228 -13.64 -27.71 -13.50
N PHE A 229 -14.91 -27.41 -13.73
CA PHE A 229 -15.45 -26.05 -13.71
C PHE A 229 -15.30 -25.38 -12.34
N ILE A 230 -15.72 -26.07 -11.26
CA ILE A 230 -15.55 -25.58 -9.88
C ILE A 230 -14.07 -25.34 -9.59
N LEU A 231 -13.20 -26.31 -9.90
CA LEU A 231 -11.77 -26.23 -9.66
C LEU A 231 -11.12 -25.05 -10.40
N LEU A 232 -11.39 -24.90 -11.70
CA LEU A 232 -10.87 -23.82 -12.52
C LEU A 232 -11.25 -22.45 -11.96
N PHE A 233 -12.49 -22.29 -11.52
CA PHE A 233 -12.93 -21.04 -10.96
C PHE A 233 -12.37 -20.79 -9.56
N THR A 234 -12.24 -21.82 -8.71
CA THR A 234 -11.54 -21.70 -7.43
C THR A 234 -10.09 -21.25 -7.64
N ILE A 235 -9.38 -21.82 -8.63
CA ILE A 235 -8.03 -21.40 -9.00
C ILE A 235 -8.05 -19.95 -9.51
N LEU A 236 -9.03 -19.56 -10.32
CA LEU A 236 -9.18 -18.18 -10.79
C LEU A 236 -9.35 -17.20 -9.61
N LEU A 237 -10.18 -17.53 -8.62
CA LEU A 237 -10.37 -16.69 -7.43
C LEU A 237 -9.09 -16.59 -6.60
N TYR A 238 -8.43 -17.72 -6.36
CA TYR A 238 -7.24 -17.76 -5.51
C TYR A 238 -6.01 -17.13 -6.18
N SER A 239 -5.85 -17.35 -7.49
CA SER A 239 -4.78 -16.73 -8.28
C SER A 239 -4.89 -15.21 -8.26
N TRP A 240 -6.10 -14.66 -8.37
CA TRP A 240 -6.31 -13.22 -8.30
C TRP A 240 -5.86 -12.68 -6.95
N LYS A 241 -6.22 -13.37 -5.86
CA LYS A 241 -5.78 -13.01 -4.51
C LYS A 241 -4.25 -13.01 -4.38
N LEU A 242 -3.58 -14.04 -4.89
CA LEU A 242 -2.13 -14.15 -4.82
C LEU A 242 -1.42 -13.05 -5.63
N LEU A 243 -1.98 -12.67 -6.77
CA LEU A 243 -1.45 -11.57 -7.58
C LEU A 243 -1.65 -10.21 -6.90
N ALA A 244 -2.85 -9.95 -6.36
CA ALA A 244 -3.14 -8.70 -5.65
C ALA A 244 -2.26 -8.52 -4.40
N GLU A 245 -2.09 -9.59 -3.62
CA GLU A 245 -1.26 -9.58 -2.42
C GLU A 245 0.23 -9.35 -2.76
N ASN A 246 0.72 -9.93 -3.85
CA ASN A 246 2.08 -9.69 -4.33
C ASN A 246 2.28 -8.26 -4.88
N GLU A 247 1.28 -7.67 -5.55
CA GLU A 247 1.35 -6.30 -6.04
C GLU A 247 1.36 -5.28 -4.89
N GLU A 248 0.53 -5.48 -3.87
CA GLU A 248 0.49 -4.65 -2.67
C GLU A 248 1.85 -4.67 -1.95
N GLN A 249 2.39 -5.87 -1.69
CA GLN A 249 3.71 -6.06 -1.09
C GLN A 249 4.83 -5.42 -1.92
N ARG A 250 4.76 -5.51 -3.25
CA ARG A 250 5.74 -4.88 -4.13
C ARG A 250 5.64 -3.36 -4.09
N SER A 251 4.44 -2.80 -3.97
CA SER A 251 4.23 -1.35 -3.84
C SER A 251 4.78 -0.83 -2.51
N GLU A 252 4.55 -1.55 -1.41
CA GLU A 252 5.08 -1.21 -0.10
C GLU A 252 6.60 -1.27 -0.08
N TYR A 253 7.17 -2.32 -0.66
CA TYR A 253 8.61 -2.46 -0.82
C TYR A 253 9.23 -1.28 -1.60
N VAL A 254 8.59 -0.84 -2.69
CA VAL A 254 9.06 0.32 -3.45
C VAL A 254 9.01 1.60 -2.63
N LYS A 255 7.94 1.84 -1.87
CA LYS A 255 7.82 3.00 -0.97
C LYS A 255 8.89 2.99 0.13
N ILE A 256 9.09 1.84 0.78
CA ILE A 256 10.11 1.67 1.83
C ILE A 256 11.52 1.88 1.24
N LYS A 257 11.79 1.33 0.05
CA LYS A 257 13.08 1.51 -0.63
C LYS A 257 13.34 2.97 -0.96
N ALA A 258 12.33 3.70 -1.45
CA ALA A 258 12.45 5.14 -1.74
C ALA A 258 12.70 5.95 -0.46
N SER A 259 11.97 5.66 0.63
CA SER A 259 12.16 6.33 1.93
C SER A 259 13.53 6.03 2.54
N LYS A 260 14.02 4.79 2.41
CA LYS A 260 15.38 4.43 2.85
C LYS A 260 16.44 5.24 2.09
N GLN A 261 16.29 5.35 0.77
CA GLN A 261 17.23 6.14 -0.06
C GLN A 261 17.18 7.63 0.28
N SER A 262 16.02 8.20 0.60
CA SER A 262 15.94 9.61 1.02
C SER A 262 16.59 9.83 2.39
N LEU A 263 16.36 8.92 3.35
CA LEU A 263 16.95 8.98 4.68
C LEU A 263 18.48 8.79 4.63
N GLU A 264 18.99 7.93 3.76
CA GLU A 264 20.45 7.77 3.55
C GLU A 264 21.08 9.06 3.02
N LYS A 265 20.45 9.73 2.06
CA LYS A 265 20.91 11.04 1.56
C LYS A 265 20.86 12.14 2.62
N GLU A 266 19.80 12.18 3.42
CA GLU A 266 19.67 13.15 4.51
C GLU A 266 20.74 12.91 5.59
N LYS A 267 21.01 11.64 5.91
CA LYS A 267 22.09 11.26 6.83
C LYS A 267 23.46 11.70 6.30
N GLU A 268 23.76 11.48 5.02
CA GLU A 268 25.00 11.95 4.40
C GLU A 268 25.14 13.48 4.46
N ALA A 269 24.07 14.22 4.13
CA ALA A 269 24.07 15.68 4.21
C ALA A 269 24.31 16.19 5.64
N LEU A 270 23.69 15.55 6.64
CA LEU A 270 23.90 15.89 8.05
C LEU A 270 25.32 15.58 8.51
N LEU A 271 25.93 14.47 8.04
CA LEU A 271 27.32 14.15 8.36
C LEU A 271 28.28 15.20 7.81
N ILE A 272 28.11 15.60 6.54
CA ILE A 272 28.92 16.66 5.90
C ILE A 272 28.76 18.00 6.64
N ALA A 273 27.53 18.37 7.00
CA ALA A 273 27.27 19.58 7.77
C ALA A 273 27.97 19.54 9.14
N ASN A 274 27.93 18.40 9.82
CA ASN A 274 28.61 18.22 11.11
C ASN A 274 30.14 18.34 10.98
N GLU A 275 30.74 17.73 9.96
CA GLU A 275 32.18 17.88 9.70
C GLU A 275 32.56 19.35 9.48
N SER A 276 31.78 20.07 8.67
CA SER A 276 31.98 21.52 8.44
C SER A 276 31.83 22.37 9.71
N HIS A 277 30.84 22.05 10.55
CA HIS A 277 30.68 22.72 11.85
C HIS A 277 31.86 22.45 12.78
N LEU A 278 32.37 21.22 12.82
CA LEU A 278 33.54 20.87 13.62
C LEU A 278 34.79 21.64 13.18
N ASP A 279 35.00 21.77 11.87
CA ASP A 279 36.10 22.57 11.32
C ASP A 279 35.96 24.05 11.66
N THR A 280 34.74 24.60 11.59
CA THR A 280 34.45 25.98 11.97
C THR A 280 34.74 26.21 13.46
N ILE A 281 34.29 25.31 14.33
CA ILE A 281 34.56 25.38 15.78
C ILE A 281 36.07 25.32 16.05
N LYS A 282 36.80 24.47 15.32
CA LYS A 282 38.25 24.35 15.46
C LYS A 282 38.96 25.65 15.05
N HIS A 283 38.55 26.27 13.95
CA HIS A 283 39.08 27.55 13.50
C HIS A 283 38.81 28.66 14.53
N LEU A 284 37.56 28.82 14.96
CA LEU A 284 37.16 29.82 15.94
C LEU A 284 37.91 29.65 17.27
N LYS A 285 38.15 28.40 17.71
CA LYS A 285 38.93 28.12 18.92
C LYS A 285 40.39 28.53 18.77
N SER A 286 40.98 28.37 17.58
CA SER A 286 42.34 28.82 17.29
C SER A 286 42.44 30.35 17.30
N GLU A 287 41.52 31.02 16.61
CA GLU A 287 41.45 32.48 16.53
C GLU A 287 41.24 33.12 17.91
N LEU A 288 40.35 32.54 18.72
CA LEU A 288 40.13 33.00 20.10
C LEU A 288 41.38 32.82 20.97
N ALA A 289 42.16 31.76 20.77
CA ALA A 289 43.42 31.57 21.47
C ALA A 289 44.47 32.60 21.06
N GLU A 290 44.54 32.94 19.78
CA GLU A 290 45.44 33.97 19.24
C GLU A 290 45.09 35.37 19.78
N GLN A 291 43.83 35.76 19.69
CA GLN A 291 43.34 37.03 20.25
C GLN A 291 43.57 37.12 21.76
N LYS A 292 43.42 36.02 22.50
CA LYS A 292 43.70 35.99 23.94
C LYS A 292 45.18 36.23 24.23
N ASN A 293 46.08 35.65 23.44
CA ASN A 293 47.52 35.85 23.57
C ASN A 293 47.91 37.30 23.24
N GLU A 294 47.35 37.87 22.18
CA GLU A 294 47.55 39.27 21.80
C GLU A 294 47.07 40.22 22.90
N TYR A 295 45.86 39.99 23.43
CA TYR A 295 45.34 40.75 24.57
C TYR A 295 46.26 40.69 25.79
N LEU A 296 46.79 39.51 26.13
CA LEU A 296 47.74 39.35 27.23
C LEU A 296 49.06 40.07 26.98
N ALA A 297 49.57 40.07 25.75
CA ALA A 297 50.78 40.79 25.37
C ALA A 297 50.56 42.31 25.45
N LEU A 298 49.44 42.81 24.94
CA LEU A 298 49.05 44.22 25.02
C LEU A 298 48.89 44.66 26.48
N LYS A 299 48.20 43.87 27.31
CA LYS A 299 48.02 44.14 28.74
C LYS A 299 49.36 44.27 29.47
N LYS A 300 50.31 43.33 29.23
CA LYS A 300 51.66 43.40 29.80
C LYS A 300 52.44 44.62 29.29
N SER A 301 52.32 44.96 28.01
CA SER A 301 53.00 46.13 27.43
C SER A 301 52.43 47.46 27.93
N SER A 302 51.18 47.47 28.38
CA SER A 302 50.50 48.64 28.94
C SER A 302 50.72 48.85 30.45
N GLU A 303 51.41 47.92 31.12
CA GLU A 303 51.69 48.02 32.55
C GLU A 303 52.80 49.04 32.81
N VAL A 304 52.45 50.22 33.32
CA VAL A 304 53.39 51.32 33.57
C VAL A 304 54.08 51.10 34.91
N ILE A 305 55.37 50.72 34.87
CA ILE A 305 56.20 50.58 36.07
C ILE A 305 56.87 51.93 36.38
N LEU A 306 56.40 52.61 37.43
CA LEU A 306 57.04 53.82 37.97
C LEU A 306 58.22 53.45 38.86
N SER A 307 59.33 54.19 38.77
CA SER A 307 60.46 54.06 39.71
C SER A 307 60.06 54.51 41.12
N ASP A 308 60.76 54.03 42.15
CA ASP A 308 60.44 54.38 43.55
C ASP A 308 60.47 55.89 43.79
N ARG A 309 61.42 56.60 43.15
CA ARG A 309 61.48 58.06 43.21
C ARG A 309 60.28 58.74 42.53
N GLN A 310 59.79 58.18 41.44
CA GLN A 310 58.58 58.69 40.77
C GLN A 310 57.32 58.40 41.58
N LYS A 311 57.22 57.23 42.23
CA LYS A 311 56.14 56.91 43.17
C LYS A 311 56.12 57.89 44.34
N GLU A 312 57.28 58.19 44.94
CA GLU A 312 57.41 59.16 46.02
C GLU A 312 56.98 60.58 45.59
N VAL A 313 57.48 61.06 44.44
CA VAL A 313 57.08 62.37 43.87
C VAL A 313 55.57 62.42 43.62
N LEU A 314 54.99 61.34 43.10
CA LEU A 314 53.56 61.26 42.79
C LEU A 314 52.70 61.14 44.06
N ALA A 315 53.20 60.44 45.09
CA ALA A 315 52.56 60.31 46.40
C ALA A 315 52.51 61.66 47.12
N ASN A 316 53.64 62.38 47.16
CA ASN A 316 53.74 63.72 47.73
C ASN A 316 52.85 64.72 46.97
N LEU A 317 52.76 64.57 45.65
CA LEU A 317 51.79 65.32 44.86
C LEU A 317 50.34 64.92 45.20
N GLY A 318 50.04 63.64 45.43
CA GLY A 318 48.71 63.15 45.81
C GLY A 318 48.23 63.66 47.17
N VAL A 319 49.14 63.81 48.14
CA VAL A 319 48.87 64.33 49.50
C VAL A 319 48.75 65.85 49.50
N CYS A 320 49.69 66.55 48.87
CA CYS A 320 49.81 68.01 49.01
C CYS A 320 49.34 68.81 47.79
N GLY A 321 49.12 68.17 46.64
CA GLY A 321 48.91 68.84 45.35
C GLY A 321 47.65 69.70 45.26
N THR A 322 46.64 69.45 46.09
CA THR A 322 45.44 70.29 46.16
C THR A 322 45.64 71.57 46.97
N LEU A 323 46.62 71.58 47.89
CA LEU A 323 46.87 72.69 48.83
C LEU A 323 48.11 73.49 48.47
N LYS A 324 49.14 72.82 47.92
CA LYS A 324 50.45 73.39 47.64
C LYS A 324 50.75 73.41 46.13
N SER A 325 51.50 74.42 45.73
CA SER A 325 52.12 74.56 44.41
C SER A 325 53.28 73.57 44.24
N TYR A 326 53.68 73.29 43.01
CA TYR A 326 54.82 72.41 42.74
C TYR A 326 56.13 72.91 43.36
N THR A 327 56.28 74.22 43.51
CA THR A 327 57.44 74.85 44.14
C THR A 327 57.49 74.55 45.64
N GLU A 328 56.36 74.69 46.33
CA GLU A 328 56.26 74.41 47.78
C GLU A 328 56.42 72.91 48.09
N ILE A 329 55.95 72.04 47.20
CA ILE A 329 56.13 70.58 47.33
C ILE A 329 57.59 70.21 47.08
N ALA A 330 58.23 70.78 46.05
CA ALA A 330 59.65 70.54 45.77
C ALA A 330 60.55 70.97 46.93
N GLU A 331 60.26 72.12 47.54
CA GLU A 331 60.97 72.62 48.72
C GLU A 331 60.79 71.70 49.94
N ALA A 332 59.56 71.25 50.21
CA ALA A 332 59.26 70.31 51.30
C ALA A 332 59.91 68.93 51.08
N MET A 333 60.13 68.53 49.82
CA MET A 333 60.85 67.31 49.44
C MET A 333 62.38 67.50 49.39
N HIS A 334 62.90 68.68 49.75
CA HIS A 334 64.31 69.06 49.65
C HIS A 334 64.93 68.79 48.26
N ILE A 335 64.18 69.07 47.19
CA ILE A 335 64.66 69.00 45.82
C ILE A 335 64.45 70.31 45.06
N SER A 336 65.26 70.52 44.02
CA SER A 336 65.06 71.64 43.11
C SER A 336 63.69 71.57 42.43
N VAL A 337 63.07 72.72 42.22
CA VAL A 337 61.80 72.86 41.46
C VAL A 337 61.92 72.22 40.07
N ASP A 338 63.04 72.42 39.38
CA ASP A 338 63.30 71.83 38.06
C ASP A 338 63.36 70.30 38.12
N GLY A 339 64.00 69.74 39.15
CA GLY A 339 64.03 68.30 39.41
C GLY A 339 62.65 67.71 39.66
N PHE A 340 61.81 68.39 40.45
CA PHE A 340 60.41 67.98 40.67
C PHE A 340 59.62 68.03 39.36
N GLN A 341 59.73 69.12 38.58
CA GLN A 341 59.05 69.25 37.30
C GLN A 341 59.52 68.22 36.26
N ALA A 342 60.81 67.86 36.24
CA ALA A 342 61.35 66.82 35.38
C ALA A 342 60.75 65.45 35.70
N HIS A 343 60.62 65.10 36.99
CA HIS A 343 59.93 63.88 37.40
C HIS A 343 58.45 63.90 37.03
N ILE A 344 57.74 65.01 37.27
CA ILE A 344 56.34 65.17 36.87
C ILE A 344 56.17 65.01 35.34
N TYR A 345 57.07 65.58 34.54
CA TYR A 345 57.03 65.42 33.09
C TYR A 345 57.25 63.96 32.65
N GLN A 346 58.24 63.28 33.25
CA GLN A 346 58.50 61.86 32.96
C GLN A 346 57.32 60.97 33.34
N ILE A 347 56.68 61.23 34.49
CA ILE A 347 55.49 60.52 34.95
C ILE A 347 54.31 60.77 34.01
N LYS A 348 54.06 62.04 33.61
CA LYS A 348 53.01 62.36 32.63
C LYS A 348 53.22 61.64 31.31
N LYS A 349 54.47 61.57 30.83
CA LYS A 349 54.82 60.85 29.61
C LYS A 349 54.60 59.34 29.76
N ALA A 350 54.97 58.76 30.89
CA ALA A 350 54.76 57.34 31.16
C ALA A 350 53.27 56.96 31.29
N LEU A 351 52.45 57.87 31.82
CA LEU A 351 51.00 57.69 32.00
C LEU A 351 50.16 58.22 30.82
N ASN A 352 50.79 58.70 29.73
CA ASN A 352 50.14 59.37 28.60
C ASN A 352 49.18 60.51 28.99
N ILE A 353 49.49 61.23 30.07
CA ILE A 353 48.70 62.38 30.55
C ILE A 353 49.11 63.65 29.80
N SER A 354 48.16 64.31 29.16
CA SER A 354 48.37 65.55 28.39
C SER A 354 47.22 66.56 28.61
N GLY A 355 47.51 67.86 28.43
CA GLY A 355 46.52 68.94 28.62
C GLY A 355 46.64 69.74 29.91
N SER A 356 45.77 70.75 30.06
CA SER A 356 45.80 71.74 31.15
C SER A 356 45.43 71.17 32.54
N GLY A 357 44.63 70.10 32.61
CA GLY A 357 44.23 69.41 33.86
C GLY A 357 45.19 68.30 34.31
N GLY A 358 46.44 68.33 33.84
CA GLY A 358 47.40 67.25 34.09
C GLY A 358 47.89 67.14 35.55
N LYS A 359 47.62 68.13 36.42
CA LYS A 359 47.97 68.05 37.85
C LYS A 359 46.94 67.21 38.60
N GLU A 360 45.66 67.45 38.34
CA GLU A 360 44.52 66.78 38.96
C GLU A 360 44.49 65.30 38.58
N GLN A 361 44.80 64.97 37.32
CA GLN A 361 44.88 63.58 36.85
C GLN A 361 45.99 62.79 37.54
N LEU A 362 47.14 63.42 37.83
CA LEU A 362 48.23 62.79 38.57
C LEU A 362 47.86 62.55 40.04
N ILE A 363 47.17 63.52 40.67
CA ILE A 363 46.67 63.39 42.04
C ILE A 363 45.67 62.24 42.13
N GLN A 364 44.73 62.15 41.19
CA GLN A 364 43.74 61.08 41.16
C GLN A 364 44.40 59.72 40.91
N TYR A 365 45.34 59.63 39.97
CA TYR A 365 46.10 58.41 39.70
C TYR A 365 46.87 57.92 40.95
N ALA A 366 47.46 58.84 41.73
CA ALA A 366 48.14 58.51 42.98
C ALA A 366 47.20 57.90 44.02
N LYS A 367 45.97 58.40 44.12
CA LYS A 367 44.92 57.89 45.03
C LYS A 367 44.38 56.54 44.58
N ASP A 368 44.05 56.41 43.30
CA ASP A 368 43.44 55.20 42.73
C ASP A 368 44.39 53.99 42.76
N ASN A 369 45.71 54.22 42.73
CA ASN A 369 46.73 53.18 42.77
C ASN A 369 47.41 53.04 44.15
N ASN A 370 46.80 53.58 45.22
CA ASN A 370 47.30 53.51 46.60
C ASN A 370 48.76 53.97 46.80
N LEU A 371 49.24 54.90 45.97
CA LEU A 371 50.64 55.35 46.03
C LEU A 371 50.93 56.28 47.21
N LEU A 372 49.91 56.71 47.96
CA LEU A 372 50.05 57.62 49.09
C LEU A 372 50.94 57.07 50.21
N GLU A 373 51.13 55.75 50.30
CA GLU A 373 52.04 55.12 51.26
C GLU A 373 53.51 55.49 51.04
N PHE A 374 53.87 55.91 49.83
CA PHE A 374 55.21 56.37 49.47
C PHE A 374 55.43 57.85 49.76
N ALA A 375 54.46 58.55 50.36
CA ALA A 375 54.59 59.97 50.66
C ALA A 375 55.58 60.19 51.81
N THR A 376 56.55 61.07 51.58
CA THR A 376 57.58 61.48 52.54
C THR A 376 57.28 62.83 53.20
N ILE A 377 56.26 63.55 52.70
CA ILE A 377 55.76 64.79 53.29
C ILE A 377 54.30 64.65 53.70
N SER A 378 53.93 65.25 54.83
CA SER A 378 52.53 65.43 55.24
C SER A 378 52.07 66.85 54.94
N CYS A 379 50.83 66.98 54.48
CA CYS A 379 50.13 68.25 54.42
C CYS A 379 48.87 68.11 55.26
N ASP A 380 49.01 68.36 56.56
CA ASP A 380 47.88 68.49 57.45
C ASP A 380 47.16 69.80 57.12
N SER A 381 45.85 69.72 56.95
CA SER A 381 44.94 70.87 56.86
C SER A 381 44.78 71.55 58.21
#